data_AF-A0A8H7IZI6-F1
#
_entry.id   AF-A0A8H7IZI6-F1
#
_cell.length_a   1.000
_cell.length_b   1.000
_cell.length_c   1.000
_cell.angle_alpha   90.00
_cell.angle_beta   90.00
_cell.angle_gamma   90.00
#
_symmetry.space_group_name_H-M   'P 1'
#
loop_
_entity.id
_entity.type
_entity.pdbx_description
1 polymer ?
#
loop_
_entity_poly.entity_id
_entity_poly.type
_entity_poly.pdbx_seq_one_letter_code
_entity_poly.pdbx_strand_id
1 'polypeptide(L)'
;MGQNFTIFDVEYECRNKSTPLNCNLTWENAGDVLNLTKLGATKYGEFEADGDLAGDALLASFVVPTAVSLSICVSLVLSLWMYRFDSPKIKRYTPSPGGAKRRRQRQEARIGAATPPDAQPKNELSYDILETILVAMADYQIIFGAALCVYFNVIGKCGVSMYHFNMGLNLLIVICGNTLLTLVIMRSFWAAPVSSLARLVAIGLLLFYQGKILWIQHARNQSFGMAEALPTTERNSSLILLQAACFLDPRALGNLTSQLYDDDATIKTARINVVGDLNHDGKKSVELYIWFFLVFCFAAVVVYQLAALLKACCRRKLKSGEYAPVTKKHRGCLHTSRLFLCTLTLLLSSVVCIWRIMYLYSLKGWVSESGWMKEDAYLGNEESGISSFGQAAALCTAIGFVFVAAERIEWKRARS
;
A
#
# COMPACT_ATOMS: atom_id res chain seq x y z
N MET A 1 26.40 -7.99 5.42
CA MET A 1 24.95 -8.27 5.51
C MET A 1 24.44 -8.72 4.14
N GLY A 2 24.78 -9.95 3.76
CA GLY A 2 24.47 -10.50 2.44
C GLY A 2 24.49 -12.00 2.50
N GLN A 3 23.68 -12.59 3.39
CA GLN A 3 23.23 -13.95 3.12
C GLN A 3 22.25 -13.80 1.97
N ASN A 4 22.69 -14.23 0.78
CA ASN A 4 21.78 -14.54 -0.30
C ASN A 4 20.66 -15.35 0.33
N PHE A 5 19.43 -14.87 0.21
CA PHE A 5 18.23 -15.63 0.54
C PHE A 5 18.21 -16.78 -0.49
N THR A 6 19.03 -17.79 -0.28
CA THR A 6 19.03 -18.99 -1.08
C THR A 6 17.73 -19.68 -0.74
N ILE A 7 16.88 -19.83 -1.75
CA ILE A 7 15.54 -20.39 -1.64
C ILE A 7 15.56 -21.84 -1.08
N PHE A 8 16.76 -22.42 -0.89
CA PHE A 8 17.01 -23.69 -0.24
C PHE A 8 16.78 -23.72 1.28
N ASP A 9 16.46 -22.59 1.93
CA ASP A 9 16.30 -22.56 3.39
C ASP A 9 14.86 -22.67 3.88
N VAL A 10 13.83 -22.69 3.03
CA VAL A 10 12.43 -22.77 3.53
C VAL A 10 12.17 -24.11 4.21
N GLU A 11 12.43 -25.25 3.55
CA GLU A 11 12.28 -26.57 4.16
C GLU A 11 13.15 -26.72 5.42
N TYR A 12 14.41 -26.29 5.36
CA TYR A 12 15.34 -26.36 6.49
C TYR A 12 14.85 -25.53 7.69
N GLU A 13 14.38 -24.31 7.43
CA GLU A 13 13.85 -23.43 8.47
C GLU A 13 12.54 -23.97 9.07
N CYS A 14 11.65 -24.54 8.25
CA CYS A 14 10.43 -25.17 8.74
C CYS A 14 10.71 -26.42 9.58
N ARG A 15 11.68 -27.25 9.15
CA ARG A 15 12.12 -28.42 9.89
C ARG A 15 12.68 -28.05 11.26
N ASN A 16 13.46 -26.96 11.34
CA ASN A 16 14.01 -26.48 12.61
C ASN A 16 12.96 -25.85 13.54
N LYS A 17 11.85 -25.34 13.02
CA LYS A 17 10.77 -24.71 13.81
C LYS A 17 9.71 -25.67 14.33
N SER A 18 9.93 -27.00 14.25
CA SER A 18 8.99 -28.05 14.66
C SER A 18 7.61 -28.05 13.95
N THR A 19 7.47 -27.27 12.88
CA THR A 19 6.28 -27.23 12.02
C THR A 19 6.65 -27.90 10.69
N PRO A 20 6.53 -29.24 10.57
CA PRO A 20 6.89 -29.94 9.34
C PRO A 20 5.99 -29.46 8.20
N LEU A 21 6.62 -29.12 7.08
CA LEU A 21 5.93 -28.72 5.86
C LEU A 21 5.11 -29.90 5.34
N ASN A 22 3.78 -29.79 5.36
CA ASN A 22 2.88 -30.81 4.84
C ASN A 22 2.04 -30.21 3.71
N CYS A 23 2.36 -30.60 2.47
CA CYS A 23 1.70 -30.15 1.26
C CYS A 23 0.86 -31.24 0.60
N ASN A 24 0.54 -32.31 1.34
CA ASN A 24 -0.18 -33.44 0.78
C ASN A 24 -1.69 -33.18 0.73
N LEU A 25 -2.32 -33.65 -0.33
CA LEU A 25 -3.76 -33.63 -0.53
C LEU A 25 -4.32 -35.01 -0.19
N THR A 26 -5.23 -35.10 0.77
CA THR A 26 -5.90 -36.36 1.09
C THR A 26 -7.30 -36.36 0.49
N TRP A 27 -7.57 -37.37 -0.33
CA TRP A 27 -8.83 -37.53 -1.05
C TRP A 27 -9.61 -38.71 -0.48
N GLU A 28 -10.93 -38.59 -0.43
CA GLU A 28 -11.85 -39.66 -0.10
C GLU A 28 -12.85 -39.83 -1.23
N ASN A 29 -13.02 -41.08 -1.68
CA ASN A 29 -13.99 -41.42 -2.72
C ASN A 29 -15.31 -41.75 -2.03
N ALA A 30 -16.27 -40.83 -2.11
CA ALA A 30 -17.64 -41.05 -1.65
C ALA A 30 -18.53 -41.42 -2.85
N GLY A 31 -18.34 -42.64 -3.37
CA GLY A 31 -18.97 -43.07 -4.63
C GLY A 31 -18.31 -42.44 -5.85
N ASP A 32 -19.12 -41.84 -6.73
CA ASP A 32 -18.65 -41.17 -7.96
C ASP A 32 -18.10 -39.75 -7.72
N VAL A 33 -18.19 -39.25 -6.48
CA VAL A 33 -17.74 -37.91 -6.11
C VAL A 33 -16.41 -37.98 -5.36
N LEU A 34 -15.40 -37.34 -5.94
CA LEU A 34 -14.10 -37.15 -5.33
C LEU A 34 -14.15 -35.99 -4.34
N ASN A 35 -14.02 -36.27 -3.05
CA ASN A 35 -14.01 -35.26 -2.00
C ASN A 35 -12.60 -35.07 -1.43
N LEU A 36 -12.26 -33.82 -1.15
CA LEU A 36 -11.02 -33.48 -0.46
C LEU A 36 -11.27 -33.45 1.04
N THR A 37 -10.62 -34.33 1.79
CA THR A 37 -10.79 -34.41 3.25
C THR A 37 -9.74 -33.66 4.03
N LYS A 38 -8.52 -33.53 3.47
CA LYS A 38 -7.42 -32.80 4.11
C LYS A 38 -6.59 -32.01 3.10
N LEU A 39 -6.21 -30.81 3.52
CA LEU A 39 -5.27 -29.91 2.88
C LEU A 39 -4.03 -29.78 3.75
N GLY A 40 -2.96 -30.49 3.38
CA GLY A 40 -1.75 -30.55 4.20
C GLY A 40 -2.05 -31.18 5.57
N ALA A 41 -1.83 -30.41 6.64
CA ALA A 41 -2.14 -30.83 8.00
C ALA A 41 -3.60 -30.56 8.42
N THR A 42 -4.33 -29.76 7.65
CA THR A 42 -5.63 -29.21 8.04
C THR A 42 -6.78 -30.07 7.49
N LYS A 43 -7.75 -30.43 8.33
CA LYS A 43 -9.00 -31.07 7.88
C LYS A 43 -10.06 -30.02 7.54
N TYR A 44 -11.09 -30.43 6.82
CA TYR A 44 -12.27 -29.60 6.59
C TYR A 44 -12.86 -29.10 7.92
N GLY A 45 -13.14 -27.80 8.02
CA GLY A 45 -13.61 -27.13 9.24
C GLY A 45 -12.53 -26.94 10.34
N GLU A 46 -11.27 -27.30 10.09
CA GLU A 46 -10.17 -27.14 11.05
C GLU A 46 -9.14 -26.08 10.60
N PHE A 47 -9.41 -25.29 9.56
CA PHE A 47 -8.48 -24.26 9.09
C PHE A 47 -8.38 -23.11 10.09
N GLU A 48 -7.16 -22.87 10.57
CA GLU A 48 -6.88 -21.85 11.58
C GLU A 48 -6.97 -20.45 10.98
N ALA A 49 -7.84 -19.64 11.56
CA ALA A 49 -7.92 -18.20 11.34
C ALA A 49 -6.62 -17.50 11.77
N ASP A 50 -6.18 -16.48 11.05
CA ASP A 50 -5.11 -15.58 11.49
C ASP A 50 -5.62 -14.13 11.51
N GLY A 51 -6.15 -13.73 12.67
CA GLY A 51 -6.65 -12.37 12.88
C GLY A 51 -5.57 -11.29 12.70
N ASP A 52 -4.29 -11.62 12.86
CA ASP A 52 -3.18 -10.67 12.73
C ASP A 52 -2.79 -10.39 11.27
N LEU A 53 -3.30 -11.19 10.31
CA LEU A 53 -3.10 -10.99 8.88
C LEU A 53 -4.40 -10.73 8.09
N ALA A 54 -5.52 -11.32 8.51
CA ALA A 54 -6.80 -11.25 7.80
C ALA A 54 -7.96 -10.73 8.67
N GLY A 55 -7.67 -10.27 9.89
CA GLY A 55 -8.68 -9.72 10.80
C GLY A 55 -9.41 -8.50 10.26
N ASP A 56 -10.70 -8.38 10.56
CA ASP A 56 -11.54 -7.27 10.11
C ASP A 56 -11.04 -5.93 10.65
N ALA A 57 -10.61 -5.89 11.91
CA ALA A 57 -10.04 -4.68 12.48
C ALA A 57 -8.73 -4.28 11.80
N LEU A 58 -7.91 -5.26 11.41
CA LEU A 58 -6.68 -5.01 10.66
C LEU A 58 -7.01 -4.43 9.28
N LEU A 59 -7.93 -5.05 8.53
CA LEU A 59 -8.37 -4.57 7.22
C LEU A 59 -8.97 -3.17 7.31
N ALA A 60 -9.86 -2.92 8.28
CA ALA A 60 -10.45 -1.62 8.53
C ALA A 60 -9.37 -0.55 8.81
N SER A 61 -8.31 -0.92 9.53
CA SER A 61 -7.19 -0.02 9.83
C SER A 61 -6.40 0.41 8.59
N PHE A 62 -6.48 -0.33 7.47
CA PHE A 62 -5.90 0.10 6.20
C PHE A 62 -6.93 0.79 5.30
N VAL A 63 -8.15 0.28 5.25
CA VAL A 63 -9.23 0.78 4.40
C VAL A 63 -9.66 2.18 4.82
N VAL A 64 -9.88 2.42 6.12
CA VAL A 64 -10.37 3.71 6.62
C VAL A 64 -9.37 4.85 6.35
N PRO A 65 -8.07 4.75 6.71
CA PRO A 65 -7.11 5.79 6.37
C PRO A 65 -6.95 6.00 4.86
N THR A 66 -7.03 4.92 4.07
CA THR A 66 -6.95 5.03 2.60
C THR A 66 -8.16 5.78 2.05
N ALA A 67 -9.38 5.49 2.53
CA ALA A 67 -10.59 6.20 2.13
C ALA A 67 -10.57 7.68 2.52
N VAL A 68 -10.09 8.01 3.72
CA VAL A 68 -9.90 9.39 4.15
C VAL A 68 -8.85 10.08 3.28
N SER A 69 -7.70 9.45 3.06
CA SER A 69 -6.66 10.00 2.18
C SER A 69 -7.16 10.27 0.78
N LEU A 70 -7.89 9.33 0.18
CA LEU A 70 -8.50 9.49 -1.14
C LEU A 70 -9.47 10.69 -1.17
N SER A 71 -10.34 10.79 -0.17
CA SER A 71 -11.31 11.89 -0.05
C SER A 71 -10.63 13.25 0.04
N ILE A 72 -9.57 13.34 0.85
CA ILE A 72 -8.75 14.55 0.99
C ILE A 72 -8.03 14.87 -0.33
N CYS A 73 -7.36 13.88 -0.93
CA CYS A 73 -6.61 14.06 -2.16
C CYS A 73 -7.51 14.55 -3.31
N VAL A 74 -8.69 13.95 -3.47
CA VAL A 74 -9.69 14.37 -4.46
C VAL A 74 -10.16 15.80 -4.18
N SER A 75 -10.50 16.12 -2.94
CA SER A 75 -10.93 17.48 -2.55
C SER A 75 -9.88 18.54 -2.88
N LEU A 76 -8.60 18.24 -2.58
CA LEU A 76 -7.48 19.15 -2.86
C LEU A 76 -7.18 19.29 -4.35
N VAL A 77 -7.28 18.21 -5.13
CA VAL A 77 -7.07 18.30 -6.57
C VAL A 77 -8.21 19.06 -7.24
N LEU A 78 -9.46 18.82 -6.83
CA LEU A 78 -10.62 19.58 -7.32
C LEU A 78 -10.51 21.07 -6.98
N SER A 79 -10.10 21.44 -5.76
CA SER A 79 -9.91 22.84 -5.40
C SER A 79 -8.81 23.52 -6.23
N LEU A 80 -7.71 22.82 -6.53
CA LEU A 80 -6.65 23.30 -7.41
C LEU A 80 -7.11 23.49 -8.85
N TRP A 81 -7.92 22.55 -9.36
CA TRP A 81 -8.51 22.64 -10.70
C TRP A 81 -9.51 23.80 -10.80
N MET A 82 -10.41 23.94 -9.82
CA MET A 82 -11.37 25.05 -9.77
C MET A 82 -10.64 26.39 -9.72
N TYR A 83 -9.62 26.55 -8.86
CA TYR A 83 -8.82 27.78 -8.80
C TYR A 83 -8.13 28.12 -10.14
N ARG A 84 -7.73 27.09 -10.90
CA ARG A 84 -7.07 27.27 -12.19
C ARG A 84 -8.03 27.74 -13.29
N PHE A 85 -9.26 27.25 -13.28
CA PHE A 85 -10.31 27.62 -14.25
C PHE A 85 -11.02 28.92 -13.87
N ASP A 86 -11.27 29.12 -12.58
CA ASP A 86 -11.99 30.26 -12.02
C ASP A 86 -11.09 31.47 -11.75
N SER A 87 -9.81 31.42 -12.16
CA SER A 87 -9.03 32.65 -12.30
C SER A 87 -9.55 33.37 -13.57
N PRO A 88 -10.44 34.39 -13.45
CA PRO A 88 -10.79 35.20 -14.61
C PRO A 88 -9.48 35.69 -15.20
N LYS A 89 -9.36 35.66 -16.54
CA LYS A 89 -8.20 36.22 -17.25
C LYS A 89 -7.93 37.58 -16.62
N ILE A 90 -6.93 37.67 -15.73
CA ILE A 90 -6.59 38.91 -15.04
C ILE A 90 -6.30 39.85 -16.18
N LYS A 91 -7.26 40.77 -16.46
CA LYS A 91 -7.14 41.76 -17.52
C LYS A 91 -5.77 42.34 -17.30
N ARG A 92 -4.87 42.14 -18.28
CA ARG A 92 -3.45 42.52 -18.17
C ARG A 92 -3.43 43.92 -17.62
N TYR A 93 -3.06 44.05 -16.35
CA TYR A 93 -3.01 45.34 -15.68
C TYR A 93 -1.89 46.08 -16.40
N THR A 94 -2.24 46.94 -17.35
CA THR A 94 -1.32 47.87 -17.97
C THR A 94 -0.89 48.80 -16.84
N PRO A 95 0.37 48.74 -16.39
CA PRO A 95 0.82 49.61 -15.32
C PRO A 95 0.70 51.05 -15.84
N SER A 96 -0.18 51.84 -15.21
CA SER A 96 -0.19 53.28 -15.42
C SER A 96 1.21 53.82 -15.09
N PRO A 97 1.82 54.65 -15.96
CA PRO A 97 3.20 55.11 -15.83
C PRO A 97 3.49 55.86 -14.51
N GLY A 98 2.48 56.32 -13.78
CA GLY A 98 2.63 56.94 -12.44
C GLY A 98 2.71 55.96 -11.26
N GLY A 99 2.42 54.66 -11.44
CA GLY A 99 2.26 53.70 -10.33
C GLY A 99 3.56 53.22 -9.68
N ALA A 100 4.70 53.33 -10.38
CA ALA A 100 6.00 52.83 -9.89
C ALA A 100 6.51 53.62 -8.67
N LYS A 101 6.37 54.96 -8.67
CA LYS A 101 6.75 55.82 -7.54
C LYS A 101 5.90 55.56 -6.29
N ARG A 102 4.58 55.42 -6.47
CA ARG A 102 3.63 55.18 -5.36
C ARG A 102 3.83 53.82 -4.70
N ARG A 103 4.29 52.81 -5.45
CA ARG A 103 4.63 51.48 -4.92
C ARG A 103 5.87 51.50 -4.02
N ARG A 104 6.90 52.25 -4.41
CA ARG A 104 8.16 52.36 -3.64
C ARG A 104 7.93 53.01 -2.27
N GLN A 105 7.18 54.12 -2.24
CA GLN A 105 6.77 54.78 -0.99
C GLN A 105 5.90 53.89 -0.09
N ARG A 106 4.98 53.10 -0.65
CA ARG A 106 4.13 52.18 0.14
C ARG A 106 4.90 50.98 0.68
N GLN A 107 6.00 50.62 0.03
CA GLN A 107 6.89 49.53 0.46
C GLN A 107 7.84 50.00 1.56
N GLU A 108 8.36 51.23 1.45
CA GLU A 108 9.16 51.89 2.50
C GLU A 108 8.34 52.15 3.78
N ALA A 109 7.08 52.58 3.64
CA ALA A 109 6.17 52.76 4.78
C ALA A 109 5.83 51.43 5.50
N ARG A 110 5.90 50.29 4.81
CA ARG A 110 5.69 48.96 5.40
C ARG A 110 6.94 48.38 6.08
N ILE A 111 8.12 48.90 5.77
CA ILE A 111 9.38 48.46 6.39
C ILE A 111 9.58 49.16 7.75
N GLY A 112 9.01 50.36 7.93
CA GLY A 112 9.07 51.12 9.20
C GLY A 112 7.98 50.77 10.23
N ALA A 113 6.83 50.25 9.80
CA ALA A 113 5.80 49.76 10.70
C ALA A 113 6.05 48.28 10.99
N ALA A 114 6.34 47.92 12.24
CA ALA A 114 6.32 46.54 12.69
C ALA A 114 4.99 45.91 12.27
N THR A 115 5.01 45.15 11.18
CA THR A 115 3.82 44.51 10.65
C THR A 115 3.30 43.59 11.75
N PRO A 116 2.05 43.78 12.23
CA PRO A 116 1.45 42.81 13.14
C PRO A 116 1.53 41.44 12.48
N PRO A 117 1.70 40.35 13.25
CA PRO A 117 1.83 39.01 12.71
C PRO A 117 0.71 38.79 11.68
N ASP A 118 1.12 38.66 10.41
CA ASP A 118 0.22 38.56 9.26
C ASP A 118 -0.78 37.43 9.54
N ALA A 119 -2.05 37.79 9.76
CA ALA A 119 -3.11 36.83 9.96
C ALA A 119 -3.13 35.88 8.75
N GLN A 120 -2.74 34.62 8.97
CA GLN A 120 -2.71 33.63 7.91
C GLN A 120 -4.13 33.53 7.32
N PRO A 121 -4.28 33.53 5.99
CA PRO A 121 -5.59 33.37 5.39
C PRO A 121 -6.16 32.00 5.81
N LYS A 122 -7.41 31.98 6.28
CA LYS A 122 -8.12 30.78 6.78
C LYS A 122 -7.95 29.54 5.90
N ASN A 123 -7.80 29.75 4.59
CA ASN A 123 -7.60 28.68 3.62
C ASN A 123 -6.29 27.91 3.88
N GLU A 124 -5.16 28.59 4.13
CA GLU A 124 -3.86 27.92 4.34
C GLU A 124 -3.87 27.04 5.60
N LEU A 125 -4.58 27.45 6.66
CA LEU A 125 -4.74 26.64 7.87
C LEU A 125 -5.43 25.30 7.57
N SER A 126 -6.45 25.30 6.73
CA SER A 126 -7.17 24.07 6.37
C SER A 126 -6.29 23.08 5.59
N TYR A 127 -5.48 23.57 4.64
CA TYR A 127 -4.50 22.74 3.91
C TYR A 127 -3.46 22.14 4.85
N ASP A 128 -2.94 22.94 5.79
CA ASP A 128 -1.93 22.50 6.75
C ASP A 128 -2.45 21.42 7.70
N ILE A 129 -3.74 21.45 8.03
CA ILE A 129 -4.42 20.42 8.82
C ILE A 129 -4.57 19.14 8.00
N LEU A 130 -5.09 19.23 6.78
CA LEU A 130 -5.28 18.09 5.89
C LEU A 130 -3.95 17.40 5.53
N GLU A 131 -2.90 18.19 5.23
CA GLU A 131 -1.54 17.66 4.99
C GLU A 131 -0.99 16.95 6.22
N THR A 132 -1.31 17.44 7.43
CA THR A 132 -0.90 16.80 8.69
C THR A 132 -1.58 15.43 8.88
N ILE A 133 -2.88 15.35 8.62
CA ILE A 133 -3.65 14.10 8.73
C ILE A 133 -3.14 13.07 7.72
N LEU A 134 -2.93 13.47 6.47
CA LEU A 134 -2.39 12.59 5.42
C LEU A 134 -1.02 11.99 5.81
N VAL A 135 -0.11 12.83 6.32
CA VAL A 135 1.21 12.38 6.78
C VAL A 135 1.09 11.39 7.92
N ALA A 136 0.25 11.68 8.91
CA ALA A 136 0.03 10.81 10.05
C ALA A 136 -0.50 9.42 9.61
N MET A 137 -1.47 9.40 8.69
CA MET A 137 -2.02 8.16 8.13
C MET A 137 -1.01 7.36 7.31
N ALA A 138 -0.18 8.04 6.51
CA ALA A 138 0.88 7.37 5.76
C ALA A 138 1.95 6.80 6.69
N ASP A 139 2.38 7.54 7.71
CA ASP A 139 3.39 7.09 8.68
C ASP A 139 2.90 5.87 9.47
N TYR A 140 1.65 5.90 9.93
CA TYR A 140 0.96 4.77 10.54
C TYR A 140 1.05 3.52 9.64
N GLN A 141 0.63 3.63 8.38
CA GLN A 141 0.61 2.50 7.46
C GLN A 141 2.03 1.99 7.10
N ILE A 142 3.03 2.87 7.01
CA ILE A 142 4.43 2.47 6.81
C ILE A 142 4.92 1.63 7.99
N ILE A 143 4.60 2.02 9.23
CA ILE A 143 4.98 1.27 10.44
C ILE A 143 4.32 -0.11 10.43
N PHE A 144 3.03 -0.18 10.11
CA PHE A 144 2.33 -1.46 9.97
C PHE A 144 2.88 -2.31 8.84
N GLY A 145 3.20 -1.71 7.69
CA GLY A 145 3.85 -2.41 6.59
C GLY A 145 5.21 -2.98 6.99
N ALA A 146 5.97 -2.27 7.82
CA ALA A 146 7.23 -2.78 8.36
C ALA A 146 7.01 -3.96 9.31
N ALA A 147 5.99 -3.89 10.17
CA ALA A 147 5.60 -4.99 11.04
C ALA A 147 5.19 -6.24 10.24
N LEU A 148 4.39 -6.08 9.17
CA LEU A 148 4.03 -7.17 8.25
C LEU A 148 5.27 -7.79 7.57
N CYS A 149 6.21 -6.95 7.13
CA CYS A 149 7.48 -7.44 6.58
C CYS A 149 8.25 -8.27 7.61
N VAL A 150 8.34 -7.81 8.86
CA VAL A 150 9.01 -8.55 9.93
C VAL A 150 8.29 -9.87 10.22
N TYR A 151 6.95 -9.84 10.29
CA TYR A 151 6.13 -11.03 10.50
C TYR A 151 6.41 -12.10 9.44
N PHE A 152 6.40 -11.74 8.15
CA PHE A 152 6.71 -12.68 7.07
C PHE A 152 8.16 -13.18 7.07
N ASN A 153 9.11 -12.39 7.55
CA ASN A 153 10.50 -12.84 7.65
C ASN A 153 10.74 -13.80 8.82
N VAL A 154 10.07 -13.58 9.96
CA VAL A 154 10.37 -14.27 11.22
C VAL A 154 9.43 -15.45 11.44
N ILE A 155 8.13 -15.24 11.29
CA ILE A 155 7.07 -16.18 11.68
C ILE A 155 6.48 -16.83 10.43
N GLY A 156 6.19 -16.01 9.43
CA GLY A 156 5.27 -16.37 8.35
C GLY A 156 5.79 -17.31 7.27
N LYS A 157 7.00 -17.86 7.38
CA LYS A 157 7.53 -18.73 6.32
C LYS A 157 6.86 -20.10 6.29
N CYS A 158 6.52 -20.66 7.45
CA CYS A 158 6.12 -22.08 7.56
C CYS A 158 4.67 -22.26 8.02
N GLY A 159 4.17 -21.39 8.89
CA GLY A 159 2.81 -21.51 9.43
C GLY A 159 1.74 -20.77 8.64
N VAL A 160 2.11 -19.84 7.76
CA VAL A 160 1.15 -18.97 7.09
C VAL A 160 0.64 -19.61 5.82
N SER A 161 -0.69 -19.66 5.67
CA SER A 161 -1.36 -20.12 4.46
C SER A 161 -1.09 -19.18 3.27
N MET A 162 -1.23 -19.68 2.05
CA MET A 162 -1.11 -18.86 0.85
C MET A 162 -2.19 -17.75 0.82
N TYR A 163 -3.37 -18.01 1.39
CA TYR A 163 -4.41 -17.03 1.66
C TYR A 163 -3.89 -15.86 2.49
N HIS A 164 -3.41 -16.12 3.71
CA HIS A 164 -2.91 -15.09 4.62
C HIS A 164 -1.67 -14.36 4.04
N PHE A 165 -0.83 -15.09 3.30
CA PHE A 165 0.30 -14.51 2.59
C PHE A 165 -0.14 -13.51 1.50
N ASN A 166 -1.13 -13.90 0.68
CA ASN A 166 -1.71 -13.03 -0.33
C ASN A 166 -2.40 -11.81 0.29
N MET A 167 -3.08 -11.97 1.44
CA MET A 167 -3.67 -10.87 2.19
C MET A 167 -2.61 -9.83 2.55
N GLY A 168 -1.54 -10.22 3.24
CA GLY A 168 -0.49 -9.27 3.64
C GLY A 168 0.28 -8.66 2.46
N LEU A 169 0.50 -9.41 1.36
CA LEU A 169 1.12 -8.85 0.15
C LEU A 169 0.27 -7.77 -0.50
N ASN A 170 -1.04 -7.97 -0.59
CA ASN A 170 -1.96 -6.99 -1.16
C ASN A 170 -2.17 -5.80 -0.21
N LEU A 171 -2.12 -6.01 1.11
CA LEU A 171 -2.06 -4.91 2.09
C LEU A 171 -0.81 -4.04 1.89
N LEU A 172 0.36 -4.63 1.64
CA LEU A 172 1.57 -3.87 1.30
C LEU A 172 1.39 -3.04 0.02
N ILE A 173 0.68 -3.54 -1.00
CA ILE A 173 0.33 -2.75 -2.19
C ILE A 173 -0.53 -1.53 -1.80
N VAL A 174 -1.55 -1.72 -0.96
CA VAL A 174 -2.43 -0.62 -0.50
C VAL A 174 -1.65 0.43 0.30
N ILE A 175 -0.76 0.01 1.20
CA ILE A 175 0.13 0.89 1.97
C ILE A 175 1.01 1.73 1.05
N CYS A 176 1.64 1.08 0.06
CA CYS A 176 2.47 1.76 -0.93
C CYS A 176 1.64 2.75 -1.78
N GLY A 177 0.45 2.37 -2.24
CA GLY A 177 -0.45 3.25 -2.97
C GLY A 177 -0.88 4.47 -2.15
N ASN A 178 -1.29 4.28 -0.88
CA ASN A 178 -1.70 5.39 -0.03
C ASN A 178 -0.54 6.32 0.35
N THR A 179 0.67 5.77 0.54
CA THR A 179 1.88 6.57 0.76
C THR A 179 2.22 7.40 -0.47
N LEU A 180 2.08 6.84 -1.67
CA LEU A 180 2.27 7.55 -2.94
C LEU A 180 1.28 8.72 -3.08
N LEU A 181 -0.01 8.49 -2.77
CA LEU A 181 -1.03 9.54 -2.75
C LEU A 181 -0.63 10.71 -1.84
N THR A 182 -0.15 10.38 -0.64
CA THR A 182 0.31 11.36 0.34
C THR A 182 1.51 12.16 -0.20
N LEU A 183 2.55 11.49 -0.73
CA LEU A 183 3.75 12.15 -1.27
C LEU A 183 3.46 13.10 -2.44
N VAL A 184 2.47 12.77 -3.27
CA VAL A 184 2.06 13.58 -4.42
C VAL A 184 1.41 14.90 -3.98
N ILE A 185 0.59 14.85 -2.94
CA ILE A 185 -0.16 16.00 -2.44
C ILE A 185 0.68 16.92 -1.57
N MET A 186 1.63 16.37 -0.80
CA MET A 186 2.44 17.17 0.12
C MET A 186 3.17 18.32 -0.58
N ARG A 187 2.81 19.56 -0.20
CA ARG A 187 3.46 20.78 -0.71
C ARG A 187 4.82 20.96 -0.07
N SER A 188 4.93 20.57 1.19
CA SER A 188 6.05 20.88 2.06
C SER A 188 6.80 19.63 2.51
N PHE A 189 6.91 18.62 1.64
CA PHE A 189 7.57 17.36 1.97
C PHE A 189 8.95 17.57 2.60
N TRP A 190 9.76 18.52 2.13
CA TRP A 190 11.10 18.79 2.64
C TRP A 190 11.16 19.80 3.81
N ALA A 191 10.02 20.15 4.44
CA ALA A 191 10.03 21.04 5.60
C ALA A 191 10.77 20.44 6.80
N ALA A 192 10.72 19.11 6.95
CA ALA A 192 11.42 18.35 7.98
C ALA A 192 12.33 17.28 7.34
N PRO A 193 13.49 17.65 6.79
CA PRO A 193 14.26 16.80 5.87
C PRO A 193 14.66 15.44 6.45
N VAL A 194 14.99 15.37 7.74
CA VAL A 194 15.34 14.12 8.43
C VAL A 194 14.16 13.15 8.44
N SER A 195 12.98 13.64 8.83
CA SER A 195 11.75 12.85 8.87
C SER A 195 11.34 12.40 7.46
N SER A 196 11.49 13.28 6.48
CA SER A 196 11.19 12.98 5.07
C SER A 196 12.14 11.94 4.48
N LEU A 197 13.44 12.02 4.79
CA LEU A 197 14.41 11.01 4.40
C LEU A 197 14.10 9.67 5.05
N ALA A 198 13.77 9.65 6.36
CA ALA A 198 13.38 8.44 7.06
C ALA A 198 12.16 7.77 6.40
N ARG A 199 11.14 8.55 6.03
CA ARG A 199 9.98 8.04 5.26
C ARG A 199 10.39 7.45 3.91
N LEU A 200 11.23 8.14 3.14
CA LEU A 200 11.70 7.66 1.83
C LEU A 200 12.51 6.36 1.96
N VAL A 201 13.33 6.24 3.00
CA VAL A 201 14.06 5.01 3.30
C VAL A 201 13.10 3.89 3.69
N ALA A 202 12.16 4.15 4.59
CA ALA A 202 11.19 3.16 5.04
C ALA A 202 10.32 2.64 3.88
N ILE A 203 9.74 3.52 3.06
CA ILE A 203 8.95 3.10 1.89
C ILE A 203 9.82 2.41 0.83
N GLY A 204 11.07 2.85 0.65
CA GLY A 204 12.03 2.19 -0.23
C GLY A 204 12.32 0.75 0.21
N LEU A 205 12.49 0.52 1.50
CA LEU A 205 12.66 -0.82 2.08
C LEU A 205 11.41 -1.69 1.92
N LEU A 206 10.21 -1.13 2.10
CA LEU A 206 8.95 -1.84 1.87
C LEU A 206 8.80 -2.26 0.41
N LEU A 207 9.02 -1.33 -0.53
CA LEU A 207 8.95 -1.61 -1.97
C LEU A 207 10.01 -2.65 -2.38
N PHE A 208 11.22 -2.54 -1.84
CA PHE A 208 12.29 -3.51 -2.11
C PHE A 208 11.93 -4.91 -1.60
N TYR A 209 11.45 -5.01 -0.36
CA TYR A 209 11.05 -6.29 0.24
C TYR A 209 9.89 -6.93 -0.53
N GLN A 210 8.85 -6.15 -0.81
CA GLN A 210 7.71 -6.58 -1.60
C GLN A 210 8.13 -7.03 -3.00
N GLY A 211 8.98 -6.25 -3.68
CA GLY A 211 9.50 -6.59 -5.01
C GLY A 211 10.27 -7.90 -5.02
N LYS A 212 11.08 -8.14 -3.98
CA LYS A 212 11.79 -9.41 -3.81
C LYS A 212 10.83 -10.59 -3.68
N ILE A 213 9.77 -10.48 -2.86
CA ILE A 213 8.77 -11.55 -2.74
C ILE A 213 8.05 -11.79 -4.06
N LEU A 214 7.53 -10.74 -4.68
CA LEU A 214 6.78 -10.84 -5.94
C LEU A 214 7.65 -11.40 -7.07
N TRP A 215 8.94 -11.07 -7.10
CA TRP A 215 9.89 -11.65 -8.04
C TRP A 215 10.07 -13.14 -7.83
N ILE A 216 10.23 -13.59 -6.58
CA ILE A 216 10.34 -15.01 -6.24
C ILE A 216 9.05 -15.75 -6.63
N GLN A 217 7.88 -15.23 -6.26
CA GLN A 217 6.59 -15.81 -6.65
C GLN A 217 6.45 -15.88 -8.17
N HIS A 218 6.85 -14.84 -8.90
CA HIS A 218 6.78 -14.84 -10.36
C HIS A 218 7.70 -15.90 -10.99
N ALA A 219 8.94 -16.01 -10.51
CA ALA A 219 9.87 -17.03 -10.99
C ALA A 219 9.35 -18.46 -10.71
N ARG A 220 8.69 -18.66 -9.56
CA ARG A 220 8.06 -19.93 -9.19
C ARG A 220 6.85 -20.23 -10.07
N ASN A 221 5.98 -19.24 -10.30
CA ASN A 221 4.82 -19.35 -11.19
C ASN A 221 5.22 -19.80 -12.60
N GLN A 222 6.29 -19.24 -13.15
CA GLN A 222 6.79 -19.63 -14.47
C GLN A 222 7.32 -21.07 -14.52
N SER A 223 7.84 -21.59 -13.41
CA SER A 223 8.49 -22.91 -13.38
C SER A 223 7.50 -24.04 -13.06
N PHE A 224 6.59 -23.81 -12.12
CA PHE A 224 5.77 -24.87 -11.52
C PHE A 224 4.30 -24.47 -11.32
N GLY A 225 3.93 -23.24 -11.68
CA GLY A 225 2.61 -22.68 -11.37
C GLY A 225 2.48 -22.24 -9.91
N MET A 226 1.44 -21.46 -9.62
CA MET A 226 1.07 -21.05 -8.25
C MET A 226 -0.41 -21.33 -8.02
N ALA A 227 -0.82 -21.32 -6.75
CA ALA A 227 -2.24 -21.27 -6.42
C ALA A 227 -2.90 -20.07 -7.13
N GLU A 228 -4.15 -20.27 -7.52
CA GLU A 228 -4.97 -19.21 -8.10
C GLU A 228 -5.09 -17.99 -7.17
N ALA A 229 -5.28 -16.81 -7.76
CA ALA A 229 -5.36 -15.57 -7.00
C ALA A 229 -6.69 -15.44 -6.23
N LEU A 230 -7.80 -15.85 -6.85
CA LEU A 230 -9.13 -15.85 -6.24
C LEU A 230 -9.87 -17.09 -6.76
N PRO A 231 -10.35 -17.99 -5.88
CA PRO A 231 -11.10 -19.15 -6.31
C PRO A 231 -12.49 -18.79 -6.85
N THR A 232 -13.09 -19.69 -7.63
CA THR A 232 -14.47 -19.52 -8.09
C THR A 232 -15.46 -19.73 -6.94
N THR A 233 -16.61 -19.05 -7.00
CA THR A 233 -17.68 -19.16 -5.99
C THR A 233 -18.38 -20.52 -5.98
N GLU A 234 -18.18 -21.33 -7.02
CA GLU A 234 -18.76 -22.68 -7.15
C GLU A 234 -17.97 -23.74 -6.36
N ARG A 235 -16.74 -23.43 -5.94
CA ARG A 235 -15.87 -24.36 -5.23
C ARG A 235 -15.69 -23.96 -3.78
N ASN A 236 -15.78 -24.95 -2.91
CA ASN A 236 -15.54 -24.78 -1.48
C ASN A 236 -14.11 -25.12 -1.10
N SER A 237 -13.29 -25.69 -1.99
CA SER A 237 -11.90 -26.04 -1.71
C SER A 237 -10.97 -25.31 -2.66
N SER A 238 -9.81 -24.89 -2.16
CA SER A 238 -8.78 -24.27 -2.98
C SER A 238 -7.39 -24.47 -2.41
N LEU A 239 -6.40 -24.52 -3.29
CA LEU A 239 -4.98 -24.57 -2.96
C LEU A 239 -4.50 -23.34 -2.16
N ILE A 240 -5.25 -22.22 -2.15
CA ILE A 240 -4.89 -21.05 -1.35
C ILE A 240 -4.87 -21.32 0.17
N LEU A 241 -5.55 -22.38 0.63
CA LEU A 241 -5.60 -22.74 2.04
C LEU A 241 -4.36 -23.53 2.49
N LEU A 242 -3.53 -24.02 1.55
CA LEU A 242 -2.26 -24.65 1.88
C LEU A 242 -1.25 -23.62 2.41
N GLN A 243 -0.25 -24.09 3.16
CA GLN A 243 0.87 -23.27 3.61
C GLN A 243 1.59 -22.60 2.41
N ALA A 244 1.92 -21.32 2.52
CA ALA A 244 2.62 -20.57 1.47
C ALA A 244 3.98 -21.20 1.12
N ALA A 245 4.64 -21.83 2.10
CA ALA A 245 5.87 -22.62 1.89
C ALA A 245 5.72 -23.70 0.81
N CYS A 246 4.54 -24.30 0.66
CA CYS A 246 4.28 -25.33 -0.36
C CYS A 246 4.48 -24.81 -1.78
N PHE A 247 4.32 -23.50 -2.00
CA PHE A 247 4.49 -22.85 -3.31
C PHE A 247 5.85 -22.17 -3.46
N LEU A 248 6.50 -21.84 -2.34
CA LEU A 248 7.82 -21.19 -2.35
C LEU A 248 8.97 -22.22 -2.47
N ASP A 249 8.78 -23.42 -1.93
CA ASP A 249 9.74 -24.52 -2.01
C ASP A 249 9.51 -25.38 -3.28
N PRO A 250 10.49 -25.46 -4.20
CA PRO A 250 10.33 -26.20 -5.44
C PRO A 250 10.16 -27.72 -5.27
N ARG A 251 10.68 -28.34 -4.18
CA ARG A 251 10.47 -29.78 -3.93
C ARG A 251 9.06 -30.04 -3.45
N ALA A 252 8.60 -29.25 -2.49
CA ALA A 252 7.23 -29.35 -1.97
C ALA A 252 6.21 -29.11 -3.08
N LEU A 253 6.46 -28.10 -3.91
CA LEU A 253 5.63 -27.79 -5.07
C LEU A 253 5.64 -28.91 -6.10
N GLY A 254 6.80 -29.50 -6.43
CA GLY A 254 6.88 -30.66 -7.33
C GLY A 254 6.05 -31.85 -6.84
N ASN A 255 6.04 -32.12 -5.53
CA ASN A 255 5.21 -33.17 -4.93
C ASN A 255 3.71 -32.83 -4.95
N LEU A 256 3.35 -31.55 -4.84
CA LEU A 256 1.97 -31.09 -4.97
C LEU A 256 1.50 -31.21 -6.43
N THR A 257 2.34 -30.79 -7.38
CA THR A 257 2.12 -30.93 -8.82
C THR A 257 1.88 -32.39 -9.19
N SER A 258 2.70 -33.34 -8.70
CA SER A 258 2.50 -34.77 -9.00
C SER A 258 1.23 -35.35 -8.38
N GLN A 259 0.77 -34.82 -7.24
CA GLN A 259 -0.52 -35.22 -6.65
C GLN A 259 -1.72 -34.66 -7.42
N LEU A 260 -1.61 -33.48 -8.03
CA LEU A 260 -2.69 -32.88 -8.82
C LEU A 260 -2.77 -33.47 -10.23
N TYR A 261 -1.62 -33.66 -10.87
CA TYR A 261 -1.51 -34.14 -12.25
C TYR A 261 -1.19 -35.63 -12.26
N ASP A 262 -2.19 -36.43 -11.88
CA ASP A 262 -2.16 -37.88 -12.07
C ASP A 262 -2.01 -38.23 -13.56
N ASP A 263 -1.47 -39.40 -13.87
CA ASP A 263 -1.34 -39.89 -15.24
C ASP A 263 -2.73 -40.12 -15.88
N ASP A 264 -3.76 -40.37 -15.06
CA ASP A 264 -5.15 -40.43 -15.51
C ASP A 264 -5.78 -39.03 -15.67
N ALA A 265 -6.08 -38.67 -16.92
CA ALA A 265 -6.69 -37.39 -17.28
C ALA A 265 -8.05 -37.12 -16.60
N THR A 266 -8.82 -38.18 -16.31
CA THR A 266 -10.13 -38.08 -15.65
C THR A 266 -9.95 -37.69 -14.19
N ILE A 267 -9.03 -38.37 -13.49
CA ILE A 267 -8.70 -38.09 -12.08
C ILE A 267 -8.08 -36.70 -11.96
N LYS A 268 -7.15 -36.34 -12.86
CA LYS A 268 -6.58 -34.99 -12.95
C LYS A 268 -7.68 -33.92 -13.03
N THR A 269 -8.62 -34.08 -13.96
CA THR A 269 -9.70 -33.11 -14.17
C THR A 269 -10.61 -33.03 -12.93
N ALA A 270 -10.95 -34.17 -12.33
CA ALA A 270 -11.72 -34.22 -11.09
C ALA A 270 -11.01 -33.47 -9.93
N ARG A 271 -9.71 -33.72 -9.72
CA ARG A 271 -8.92 -33.04 -8.68
C ARG A 271 -8.87 -31.53 -8.92
N ILE A 272 -8.55 -31.09 -10.13
CA ILE A 272 -8.49 -29.66 -10.50
C ILE A 272 -9.85 -28.98 -10.34
N ASN A 273 -10.95 -29.65 -10.66
CA ASN A 273 -12.29 -29.11 -10.47
C ASN A 273 -12.64 -28.93 -8.99
N VAL A 274 -12.02 -29.68 -8.07
CA VAL A 274 -12.24 -29.54 -6.63
C VAL A 274 -11.38 -28.44 -6.01
N VAL A 275 -10.07 -28.40 -6.31
CA VAL A 275 -9.11 -27.49 -5.61
C VAL A 275 -8.56 -26.34 -6.45
N GLY A 276 -8.86 -26.31 -7.74
CA GLY A 276 -8.26 -25.40 -8.69
C GLY A 276 -6.97 -25.91 -9.32
N ASP A 277 -6.62 -25.27 -10.44
CA ASP A 277 -5.42 -25.59 -11.20
C ASP A 277 -4.23 -24.79 -10.65
N LEU A 278 -3.02 -25.30 -10.87
CA LEU A 278 -1.81 -24.49 -10.70
C LEU A 278 -1.70 -23.58 -11.92
N ASN A 279 -1.79 -22.27 -11.70
CA ASN A 279 -1.85 -21.32 -12.79
C ASN A 279 -0.48 -21.22 -13.48
N HIS A 280 -0.33 -21.89 -14.63
CA HIS A 280 0.87 -21.86 -15.47
C HIS A 280 0.85 -20.76 -16.54
N ASP A 281 -0.14 -19.85 -16.50
CA ASP A 281 -0.20 -18.76 -17.45
C ASP A 281 1.13 -17.99 -17.39
N GLY A 282 1.99 -18.16 -18.39
CA GLY A 282 3.30 -17.48 -18.48
C GLY A 282 3.22 -15.95 -18.52
N LYS A 283 2.00 -15.41 -18.38
CA LYS A 283 1.71 -14.01 -18.10
C LYS A 283 2.25 -13.66 -16.71
N LYS A 284 2.92 -12.51 -16.60
CA LYS A 284 3.44 -12.08 -15.29
C LYS A 284 2.27 -11.81 -14.33
N SER A 285 2.49 -12.05 -13.05
CA SER A 285 1.48 -11.80 -12.03
C SER A 285 1.04 -10.33 -12.07
N VAL A 286 -0.27 -10.09 -11.95
CA VAL A 286 -0.84 -8.73 -11.98
C VAL A 286 -0.23 -7.88 -10.85
N GLU A 287 0.08 -8.52 -9.73
CA GLU A 287 0.75 -7.95 -8.56
C GLU A 287 2.13 -7.39 -8.91
N LEU A 288 2.92 -8.12 -9.71
CA LEU A 288 4.24 -7.68 -10.14
C LEU A 288 4.15 -6.47 -11.07
N TYR A 289 3.17 -6.43 -11.98
CA TYR A 289 2.93 -5.25 -12.82
C TYR A 289 2.53 -4.02 -12.02
N ILE A 290 1.62 -4.19 -11.05
CA ILE A 290 1.22 -3.11 -10.14
C ILE A 290 2.41 -2.63 -9.33
N TRP A 291 3.27 -3.54 -8.85
CA TRP A 291 4.47 -3.17 -8.14
C TRP A 291 5.44 -2.35 -9.00
N PHE A 292 5.73 -2.79 -10.24
CA PHE A 292 6.55 -2.00 -11.17
C PHE A 292 5.97 -0.62 -11.43
N PHE A 293 4.65 -0.55 -11.60
CA PHE A 293 3.92 0.70 -11.77
C PHE A 293 4.10 1.62 -10.55
N LEU A 294 3.91 1.10 -9.32
CA LEU A 294 4.10 1.87 -8.09
C LEU A 294 5.54 2.36 -7.96
N VAL A 295 6.54 1.50 -8.17
CA VAL A 295 7.97 1.88 -8.13
C VAL A 295 8.27 3.00 -9.12
N PHE A 296 7.75 2.90 -10.34
CA PHE A 296 7.92 3.95 -11.36
C PHE A 296 7.30 5.27 -10.91
N CYS A 297 6.05 5.25 -10.41
CA CYS A 297 5.40 6.46 -9.91
C CYS A 297 6.11 7.07 -8.71
N PHE A 298 6.57 6.26 -7.75
CA PHE A 298 7.37 6.73 -6.62
C PHE A 298 8.65 7.39 -7.09
N ALA A 299 9.41 6.76 -7.99
CA ALA A 299 10.63 7.32 -8.53
C ALA A 299 10.38 8.67 -9.22
N ALA A 300 9.33 8.76 -10.04
CA ALA A 300 8.95 10.01 -10.72
C ALA A 300 8.60 11.13 -9.73
N VAL A 301 7.82 10.83 -8.68
CA VAL A 301 7.43 11.80 -7.65
C VAL A 301 8.63 12.22 -6.81
N VAL A 302 9.51 11.30 -6.42
CA VAL A 302 10.74 11.60 -5.66
C VAL A 302 11.67 12.50 -6.47
N VAL A 303 11.91 12.18 -7.75
CA VAL A 303 12.72 13.01 -8.64
C VAL A 303 12.12 14.41 -8.76
N TYR A 304 10.80 14.52 -8.92
CA TYR A 304 10.10 15.80 -8.96
C TYR A 304 10.31 16.61 -7.67
N GLN A 305 10.14 15.98 -6.50
CA GLN A 305 10.30 16.62 -5.20
C GLN A 305 11.76 17.04 -4.94
N LEU A 306 12.74 16.23 -5.35
CA LEU A 306 14.17 16.57 -5.27
C LEU A 306 14.51 17.76 -6.18
N ALA A 307 13.99 17.78 -7.41
CA ALA A 307 14.19 18.91 -8.33
C ALA A 307 13.61 20.22 -7.76
N ALA A 308 12.46 20.14 -7.09
CA ALA A 308 11.86 21.29 -6.41
C ALA A 308 12.75 21.80 -5.25
N LEU A 309 13.32 20.89 -4.45
CA LEU A 309 14.25 21.21 -3.37
C LEU A 309 15.54 21.87 -3.90
N LEU A 310 16.18 21.27 -4.91
CA LEU A 310 17.40 21.80 -5.52
C LEU A 310 17.16 23.21 -6.08
N LYS A 311 16.03 23.43 -6.74
CA LYS A 311 15.65 24.76 -7.25
C LYS A 311 15.45 25.78 -6.13
N ALA A 312 14.89 25.39 -4.99
CA ALA A 312 14.75 26.27 -3.83
C ALA A 312 16.12 26.63 -3.24
N CYS A 313 17.03 25.67 -3.13
CA CYS A 313 18.40 25.89 -2.66
C CYS A 313 19.20 26.82 -3.59
N CYS A 314 19.15 26.59 -4.91
CA CYS A 314 19.82 27.45 -5.90
C CYS A 314 19.29 28.89 -5.87
N ARG A 315 17.98 29.09 -5.65
CA ARG A 315 17.39 30.43 -5.52
C ARG A 315 17.84 31.19 -4.27
N ARG A 316 18.09 30.49 -3.15
CA ARG A 316 18.65 31.13 -1.95
C ARG A 316 20.05 31.66 -2.21
N LYS A 317 20.89 30.90 -2.93
CA LYS A 317 22.24 31.35 -3.34
C LYS A 317 22.20 32.54 -4.30
N LEU A 318 21.33 32.52 -5.32
CA LEU A 318 21.24 33.62 -6.29
C LEU A 318 20.76 34.95 -5.69
N LYS A 319 19.92 34.93 -4.64
CA LYS A 319 19.51 36.16 -3.95
C LYS A 319 20.68 36.89 -3.26
N SER A 320 21.85 36.26 -3.15
CA SER A 320 23.07 36.87 -2.62
C SER A 320 23.83 37.72 -3.65
N GLY A 321 23.49 37.68 -4.94
CA GLY A 321 24.18 38.46 -5.97
C GLY A 321 23.43 38.40 -7.30
N GLU A 322 22.95 39.55 -7.75
CA GLU A 322 22.25 39.80 -9.03
C GLU A 322 20.86 39.16 -9.26
N TYR A 323 19.88 40.05 -9.46
CA TYR A 323 18.53 39.71 -9.88
C TYR A 323 18.51 39.25 -11.34
N ALA A 324 18.78 37.97 -11.61
CA ALA A 324 18.48 37.40 -12.92
C ALA A 324 16.95 37.35 -13.14
N PRO A 325 16.39 38.00 -14.18
CA PRO A 325 14.96 37.99 -14.46
C PRO A 325 14.54 36.62 -15.00
N VAL A 326 14.08 35.73 -14.11
CA VAL A 326 13.44 34.48 -14.54
C VAL A 326 12.17 34.82 -15.34
N THR A 327 12.16 34.44 -16.62
CA THR A 327 11.05 34.72 -17.53
C THR A 327 9.74 34.08 -17.03
N LYS A 328 8.67 34.87 -16.91
CA LYS A 328 7.37 34.45 -16.36
C LYS A 328 6.76 33.23 -17.08
N LYS A 329 7.12 32.99 -18.35
CA LYS A 329 6.62 31.90 -19.20
C LYS A 329 6.97 30.50 -18.66
N HIS A 330 8.16 30.29 -18.11
CA HIS A 330 8.58 28.98 -17.58
C HIS A 330 7.85 28.57 -16.29
N ARG A 331 7.32 29.52 -15.52
CA ARG A 331 6.65 29.23 -14.24
C ARG A 331 5.27 28.59 -14.44
N GLY A 332 4.56 28.97 -15.51
CA GLY A 332 3.26 28.38 -15.85
C GLY A 332 3.35 26.93 -16.28
N CYS A 333 4.30 26.62 -17.17
CA CYS A 333 4.51 25.25 -17.69
C CYS A 333 4.80 24.25 -16.56
N LEU A 334 5.70 24.60 -15.64
CA LEU A 334 6.06 23.74 -14.50
C LEU A 334 4.89 23.49 -13.54
N HIS A 335 3.99 24.46 -13.37
CA HIS A 335 2.83 24.32 -12.51
C HIS A 335 1.77 23.43 -13.16
N THR A 336 1.56 23.56 -14.47
CA THR A 336 0.64 22.71 -15.22
C THR A 336 1.15 21.27 -15.26
N SER A 337 2.44 21.05 -15.54
CA SER A 337 3.01 19.70 -15.56
C SER A 337 2.94 19.02 -14.19
N ARG A 338 3.16 19.78 -13.10
CA ARG A 338 2.94 19.29 -11.73
C ARG A 338 1.50 18.85 -11.52
N LEU A 339 0.53 19.73 -11.83
CA LEU A 339 -0.89 19.43 -11.61
C LEU A 339 -1.32 18.18 -12.40
N PHE A 340 -0.83 18.05 -13.64
CA PHE A 340 -1.08 16.88 -14.47
C PHE A 340 -0.48 15.60 -13.87
N LEU A 341 0.81 15.63 -13.49
CA LEU A 341 1.46 14.50 -12.84
C LEU A 341 0.73 14.11 -11.55
N CYS A 342 0.38 15.08 -10.70
CA CYS A 342 -0.36 14.83 -9.47
C CYS A 342 -1.73 14.21 -9.72
N THR A 343 -2.48 14.73 -10.70
CA THR A 343 -3.82 14.21 -11.04
C THR A 343 -3.73 12.79 -11.60
N LEU A 344 -2.76 12.53 -12.49
CA LEU A 344 -2.56 11.22 -13.09
C LEU A 344 -2.13 10.18 -12.05
N THR A 345 -1.12 10.49 -11.23
CA THR A 345 -0.67 9.59 -10.17
C THR A 345 -1.76 9.35 -9.13
N LEU A 346 -2.54 10.38 -8.79
CA LEU A 346 -3.70 10.23 -7.90
C LEU A 346 -4.69 9.23 -8.50
N LEU A 347 -5.17 9.46 -9.73
CA LEU A 347 -6.20 8.61 -10.34
C LEU A 347 -5.75 7.15 -10.42
N LEU A 348 -4.53 6.92 -10.91
CA LEU A 348 -4.01 5.56 -11.06
C LEU A 348 -3.78 4.87 -9.72
N SER A 349 -3.23 5.58 -8.72
CA SER A 349 -3.04 5.01 -7.39
C SER A 349 -4.37 4.74 -6.68
N SER A 350 -5.39 5.58 -6.88
CA SER A 350 -6.75 5.35 -6.37
C SER A 350 -7.35 4.07 -6.94
N VAL A 351 -7.25 3.86 -8.26
CA VAL A 351 -7.74 2.65 -8.92
C VAL A 351 -7.05 1.42 -8.36
N VAL A 352 -5.72 1.45 -8.20
CA VAL A 352 -4.97 0.34 -7.60
C VAL A 352 -5.43 0.05 -6.17
N CYS A 353 -5.54 1.07 -5.30
CA CYS A 353 -5.97 0.88 -3.92
C CYS A 353 -7.38 0.31 -3.84
N ILE A 354 -8.34 0.87 -4.58
CA ILE A 354 -9.74 0.41 -4.57
C ILE A 354 -9.81 -1.04 -5.07
N TRP A 355 -9.17 -1.34 -6.19
CA TRP A 355 -9.18 -2.69 -6.75
C TRP A 355 -8.58 -3.71 -5.77
N ARG A 356 -7.46 -3.37 -5.11
CA ARG A 356 -6.85 -4.28 -4.14
C ARG A 356 -7.65 -4.43 -2.85
N ILE A 357 -8.32 -3.37 -2.38
CA ILE A 357 -9.25 -3.47 -1.26
C ILE A 357 -10.42 -4.40 -1.61
N MET A 358 -11.02 -4.25 -2.81
CA MET A 358 -12.08 -5.14 -3.27
C MET A 358 -11.61 -6.60 -3.35
N TYR A 359 -10.42 -6.84 -3.89
CA TYR A 359 -9.80 -8.17 -3.93
C TYR A 359 -9.65 -8.78 -2.52
N LEU A 360 -9.15 -8.01 -1.54
CA LEU A 360 -8.99 -8.47 -0.16
C LEU A 360 -10.33 -8.91 0.45
N TYR A 361 -11.40 -8.12 0.27
CA TYR A 361 -12.73 -8.48 0.77
C TYR A 361 -13.33 -9.68 0.04
N SER A 362 -13.15 -9.78 -1.28
CA SER A 362 -13.60 -10.96 -2.03
C SER A 362 -12.87 -12.23 -1.59
N LEU A 363 -11.55 -12.15 -1.38
CA LEU A 363 -10.75 -13.29 -0.94
C LEU A 363 -11.15 -13.73 0.47
N LYS A 364 -11.30 -12.78 1.41
CA LYS A 364 -11.78 -13.07 2.76
C LYS A 364 -13.19 -13.66 2.76
N GLY A 365 -14.11 -13.05 2.01
CA GLY A 365 -15.49 -13.52 1.87
C GLY A 365 -15.54 -14.97 1.38
N TRP A 366 -14.76 -15.29 0.33
CA TRP A 366 -14.66 -16.65 -0.18
C TRP A 366 -14.16 -17.64 0.88
N VAL A 367 -13.08 -17.32 1.61
CA VAL A 367 -12.54 -18.21 2.66
C VAL A 367 -13.56 -18.42 3.78
N SER A 368 -14.25 -17.36 4.19
CA SER A 368 -15.31 -17.45 5.21
C SER A 368 -16.48 -18.34 4.77
N GLU A 369 -16.84 -18.30 3.49
CA GLU A 369 -17.95 -19.09 2.91
C GLU A 369 -17.54 -20.52 2.53
N SER A 370 -16.25 -20.81 2.44
CA SER A 370 -15.71 -22.12 2.00
C SER A 370 -16.02 -23.28 2.96
N GLY A 371 -16.35 -22.98 4.22
CA GLY A 371 -16.55 -23.96 5.30
C GLY A 371 -15.27 -24.65 5.80
N TRP A 372 -14.09 -24.25 5.32
CA TRP A 372 -12.82 -24.74 5.85
C TRP A 372 -12.45 -24.11 7.19
N MET A 373 -12.81 -22.83 7.38
CA MET A 373 -12.44 -22.06 8.55
C MET A 373 -13.00 -22.69 9.82
N LYS A 374 -12.16 -22.81 10.85
CA LYS A 374 -12.56 -23.26 12.17
C LYS A 374 -13.40 -22.17 12.85
N GLU A 375 -14.65 -22.48 13.12
CA GLU A 375 -15.56 -21.61 13.86
C GLU A 375 -15.62 -22.02 15.34
N ASP A 376 -15.44 -21.06 16.25
CA ASP A 376 -15.82 -21.26 17.65
C ASP A 376 -17.32 -20.98 17.78
N ALA A 377 -18.04 -21.90 18.42
CA ALA A 377 -19.49 -21.83 18.63
C ALA A 377 -19.95 -20.54 19.33
N TYR A 378 -19.08 -19.88 20.11
CA TYR A 378 -19.44 -18.70 20.89
C TYR A 378 -18.80 -17.40 20.42
N LEU A 379 -17.59 -17.46 19.86
CA LEU A 379 -16.79 -16.28 19.52
C LEU A 379 -16.62 -16.05 18.01
N GLY A 380 -17.14 -16.96 17.17
CA GLY A 380 -16.87 -16.94 15.73
C GLY A 380 -15.43 -17.36 15.43
N ASN A 381 -14.90 -16.92 14.29
CA ASN A 381 -13.49 -17.10 13.96
C ASN A 381 -12.67 -15.86 14.39
N GLU A 382 -11.38 -16.06 14.69
CA GLU A 382 -10.51 -14.97 15.16
C GLU A 382 -10.38 -13.80 14.18
N GLU A 383 -10.67 -13.99 12.90
CA GLU A 383 -10.61 -12.91 11.93
C GLU A 383 -11.84 -12.00 11.93
N SER A 384 -12.97 -12.47 12.46
CA SER A 384 -14.21 -11.70 12.57
C SER A 384 -14.30 -10.90 13.89
N GLY A 385 -13.54 -11.33 14.91
CA GLY A 385 -13.50 -10.69 16.23
C GLY A 385 -12.23 -9.85 16.44
N ILE A 386 -12.28 -8.94 17.42
CA ILE A 386 -11.13 -8.09 17.83
C ILE A 386 -10.28 -8.81 18.90
N SER A 387 -10.22 -10.14 18.88
CA SER A 387 -9.57 -10.92 19.94
C SER A 387 -8.06 -11.00 19.77
N SER A 388 -7.54 -10.86 18.54
CA SER A 388 -6.11 -11.01 18.26
C SER A 388 -5.32 -9.75 18.60
N PHE A 389 -4.06 -9.93 19.01
CA PHE A 389 -3.19 -8.82 19.41
C PHE A 389 -2.95 -7.84 18.26
N GLY A 390 -2.74 -8.33 17.04
CA GLY A 390 -2.53 -7.52 15.85
C GLY A 390 -3.72 -6.62 15.54
N GLN A 391 -4.94 -7.12 15.72
CA GLN A 391 -6.18 -6.35 15.54
C GLN A 391 -6.32 -5.24 16.58
N ALA A 392 -6.10 -5.56 17.86
CA ALA A 392 -6.12 -4.57 18.93
C ALA A 392 -5.02 -3.52 18.73
N ALA A 393 -3.80 -3.94 18.37
CA ALA A 393 -2.68 -3.05 18.10
C ALA A 393 -2.96 -2.11 16.91
N ALA A 394 -3.57 -2.63 15.83
CA ALA A 394 -4.00 -1.84 14.67
C ALA A 394 -4.99 -0.74 15.07
N LEU A 395 -6.05 -1.08 15.81
CA LEU A 395 -7.04 -0.11 16.28
C LEU A 395 -6.45 0.91 17.24
N CYS A 396 -5.71 0.47 18.27
CA CYS A 396 -5.10 1.35 19.26
C CYS A 396 -4.13 2.33 18.60
N THR A 397 -3.34 1.85 17.63
CA THR A 397 -2.38 2.71 16.93
C THR A 397 -3.12 3.68 16.02
N ALA A 398 -4.15 3.25 15.27
CA ALA A 398 -4.98 4.15 14.47
C ALA A 398 -5.62 5.27 15.32
N ILE A 399 -6.18 4.91 16.48
CA ILE A 399 -6.75 5.86 17.45
C ILE A 399 -5.67 6.81 17.97
N GLY A 400 -4.50 6.30 18.36
CA GLY A 400 -3.38 7.12 18.81
C GLY A 400 -2.94 8.16 17.78
N PHE A 401 -2.91 7.79 16.50
CA PHE A 401 -2.59 8.74 15.42
C PHE A 401 -3.66 9.83 15.25
N VAL A 402 -4.94 9.52 15.47
CA VAL A 402 -6.01 10.54 15.48
C VAL A 402 -5.79 11.54 16.62
N PHE A 403 -5.43 11.06 17.82
CA PHE A 403 -5.11 11.95 18.95
C PHE A 403 -3.89 12.83 18.69
N VAL A 404 -2.79 12.25 18.19
CA VAL A 404 -1.58 13.01 17.85
C VAL A 404 -1.86 14.04 16.75
N ALA A 405 -2.70 13.70 15.77
CA ALA A 405 -3.14 14.64 14.75
C ALA A 405 -3.96 15.78 15.35
N ALA A 406 -4.91 15.48 16.26
CA ALA A 406 -5.74 16.47 16.93
C ALA A 406 -4.90 17.45 17.78
N GLU A 407 -3.99 16.94 18.61
CA GLU A 407 -3.10 17.77 19.43
C GLU A 407 -2.23 18.70 18.56
N ARG A 408 -1.70 18.18 17.45
CA ARG A 408 -0.91 18.97 16.51
C ARG A 408 -1.73 20.06 15.82
N ILE A 409 -3.01 19.82 15.58
CA ILE A 409 -3.95 20.82 15.04
C ILE A 409 -4.22 21.91 16.07
N GLU A 410 -4.49 21.56 17.32
CA GLU A 410 -4.71 22.51 18.41
C GLU A 410 -3.49 23.39 18.65
N TRP A 411 -2.30 22.80 18.67
CA TRP A 411 -1.06 23.54 18.84
C TRP A 411 -0.79 24.53 17.70
N LYS A 412 -1.14 24.17 16.46
CA LYS A 412 -1.06 25.12 15.33
C LYS A 412 -2.06 26.26 15.48
N ARG A 413 -3.30 25.98 15.92
CA ARG A 413 -4.32 27.01 16.17
C ARG A 413 -3.93 27.96 17.29
N ALA A 414 -3.29 27.48 18.35
CA ALA A 414 -2.86 28.32 19.46
C ALA A 414 -1.74 29.32 19.08
N ARG A 415 -1.02 29.07 17.97
CA ARG A 415 0.05 29.94 17.47
C ARG A 415 -0.37 30.91 16.37
N SER A 416 -1.52 30.66 15.74
CA SER A 416 -2.11 31.51 14.70
C SER A 416 -3.05 32.53 15.32
#